data_AF-A0A538SC05-F1
#
_entry.id   AF-A0A538SC05-F1
#
_cell.length_a   1.000
_cell.length_b   1.000
_cell.length_c   1.000
_cell.angle_alpha   90.00
_cell.angle_beta   90.00
_cell.angle_gamma   90.00
#
_symmetry.space_group_name_H-M   'P 1'
#
loop_
_entity.id
_entity.type
_entity.pdbx_description
1 polymer ?
#
loop_
_entity_poly.entity_id
_entity_poly.type
_entity_poly.pdbx_seq_one_letter_code
_entity_poly.pdbx_strand_id
1 'polypeptide(L)'
;MRLWFTLPTLCALALVAGCGKSEKNPMSPLDPAAAQQEVAAGYTDLAAGNYESANTHFKTALVKDPNNPQANLGAAITEVYLVQNDPDVAPLIPYFDGTPALAKRQAPEASRASRTAAALGLLGPRTSAHYDPVSGGAAMLRVMRLAADDPPAISEVQYVVKTKVMPKLAYAEARLNKIEQQPGFVLKIAPDVTGEPDSIEVDLGDILILDSVINGVQGWLGLLVSYNFDVPSYEHVNAESLLAEGTKFATLHPDGALLLANARNDFLTVKTRLDAAVTSIQGETDDQSDDLIPSEALATQGFMDLVSSVTTVYNSLNGSVNVDVNDHNGDPFTFGLYIGRFFTPAIADLKTKFPAHAFDSSHDPYLIDPLTFDDPTINGIFPDMTNARWQLLVGPVGPPPALTQR
;
A
#
# COMPACT_ATOMS: atom_id res chain seq x y z
N MET A 1 -18.86 -35.66 43.25
CA MET A 1 -18.25 -34.32 43.44
C MET A 1 -18.41 -33.53 42.14
N ARG A 2 -18.24 -32.20 42.16
CA ARG A 2 -18.26 -31.27 41.00
C ARG A 2 -17.33 -31.75 39.85
N LEU A 3 -17.46 -31.44 38.54
CA LEU A 3 -18.40 -30.71 37.64
C LEU A 3 -18.03 -31.17 36.17
N TRP A 4 -18.76 -31.03 35.04
CA TRP A 4 -20.17 -30.65 34.74
C TRP A 4 -20.72 -31.28 33.42
N PHE A 5 -21.13 -30.49 32.41
CA PHE A 5 -21.79 -30.85 31.12
C PHE A 5 -21.10 -30.09 29.93
N THR A 6 -21.31 -30.30 28.60
CA THR A 6 -22.25 -31.15 27.81
C THR A 6 -21.74 -31.47 26.39
N LEU A 7 -22.28 -32.54 25.78
CA LEU A 7 -22.33 -32.91 24.34
C LEU A 7 -23.63 -32.30 23.70
N PRO A 8 -24.16 -32.60 22.47
CA PRO A 8 -23.66 -33.37 21.30
C PRO A 8 -24.08 -32.93 19.85
N THR A 9 -23.42 -33.50 18.80
CA THR A 9 -23.98 -33.89 17.45
C THR A 9 -24.62 -32.83 16.50
N LEU A 10 -24.95 -33.05 15.22
CA LEU A 10 -24.93 -34.21 14.27
C LEU A 10 -24.04 -33.87 13.03
N CYS A 11 -23.32 -34.80 12.36
CA CYS A 11 -23.76 -35.94 11.50
C CYS A 11 -24.43 -35.54 10.17
N ALA A 12 -24.21 -36.33 9.10
CA ALA A 12 -24.40 -35.91 7.72
C ALA A 12 -25.28 -36.83 6.83
N LEU A 13 -25.90 -36.20 5.82
CA LEU A 13 -26.32 -36.70 4.50
C LEU A 13 -27.63 -37.53 4.31
N ALA A 14 -28.31 -37.17 3.21
CA ALA A 14 -29.38 -37.89 2.47
C ALA A 14 -30.82 -37.84 3.06
N LEU A 15 -31.93 -37.85 2.29
CA LEU A 15 -32.14 -38.16 0.86
C LEU A 15 -33.09 -37.17 0.12
N VAL A 16 -32.73 -36.93 -1.16
CA VAL A 16 -33.57 -36.72 -2.37
C VAL A 16 -35.09 -36.52 -2.23
N ALA A 17 -35.57 -35.33 -2.64
CA ALA A 17 -36.87 -35.15 -3.31
C ALA A 17 -36.91 -33.81 -4.10
N GLY A 18 -36.31 -33.75 -5.29
CA GLY A 18 -36.29 -32.53 -6.11
C GLY A 18 -35.95 -32.82 -7.57
N CYS A 19 -36.97 -33.01 -8.41
CA CYS A 19 -36.76 -33.23 -9.85
C CYS A 19 -36.24 -31.94 -10.51
N GLY A 20 -35.16 -32.07 -11.27
CA GLY A 20 -34.35 -30.91 -11.65
C GLY A 20 -35.01 -29.94 -12.63
N LYS A 21 -34.74 -28.65 -12.41
CA LYS A 21 -34.44 -27.73 -13.50
C LYS A 21 -33.00 -27.25 -13.34
N SER A 22 -32.30 -27.11 -14.46
CA SER A 22 -31.08 -26.32 -14.50
C SER A 22 -31.48 -24.85 -14.48
N GLU A 23 -31.74 -24.33 -13.28
CA GLU A 23 -31.71 -22.90 -13.06
C GLU A 23 -30.25 -22.48 -13.16
N LYS A 24 -29.86 -22.04 -14.37
CA LYS A 24 -28.86 -20.97 -14.48
C LYS A 24 -29.29 -19.92 -13.46
N ASN A 25 -28.39 -19.53 -12.53
CA ASN A 25 -28.62 -18.30 -11.78
C ASN A 25 -28.96 -17.21 -12.81
N PRO A 26 -30.16 -16.63 -12.80
CA PRO A 26 -30.39 -15.45 -13.61
C PRO A 26 -29.47 -14.39 -13.02
N MET A 27 -28.52 -13.91 -13.82
CA MET A 27 -28.11 -12.51 -13.64
C MET A 27 -29.42 -11.72 -13.61
N SER A 28 -29.65 -10.96 -12.54
CA SER A 28 -30.80 -10.05 -12.50
C SER A 28 -30.77 -9.26 -13.81
N PRO A 29 -31.89 -9.17 -14.55
CA PRO A 29 -31.89 -8.46 -15.82
C PRO A 29 -31.35 -7.05 -15.58
N LEU A 30 -30.36 -6.65 -16.38
CA LEU A 30 -29.67 -5.38 -16.20
C LEU A 30 -30.70 -4.25 -16.17
N ASP A 31 -30.68 -3.47 -15.10
CA ASP A 31 -31.63 -2.39 -14.86
C ASP A 31 -30.85 -1.09 -14.56
N PRO A 32 -30.37 -0.39 -15.61
CA PRO A 32 -29.66 0.87 -15.44
C PRO A 32 -30.51 1.96 -14.78
N ALA A 33 -31.86 1.89 -14.90
CA ALA A 33 -32.75 2.86 -14.28
C ALA A 33 -32.81 2.67 -12.76
N ALA A 34 -32.99 1.42 -12.30
CA ALA A 34 -32.92 1.10 -10.88
C ALA A 34 -31.48 1.13 -10.33
N ALA A 35 -30.44 1.03 -11.18
CA ALA A 35 -29.06 1.31 -10.79
C ALA A 35 -28.86 2.81 -10.52
N GLN A 36 -29.33 3.69 -11.42
CA GLN A 36 -29.19 5.13 -11.27
C GLN A 36 -29.96 5.68 -10.05
N GLN A 37 -31.07 5.05 -9.66
CA GLN A 37 -31.77 5.35 -8.40
C GLN A 37 -30.91 5.06 -7.16
N GLU A 38 -30.18 3.94 -7.14
CA GLU A 38 -29.23 3.64 -6.06
C GLU A 38 -28.04 4.60 -6.08
N VAL A 39 -27.52 4.97 -7.26
CA VAL A 39 -26.45 5.97 -7.38
C VAL A 39 -26.87 7.32 -6.80
N ALA A 40 -28.09 7.79 -7.09
CA ALA A 40 -28.63 9.02 -6.52
C ALA A 40 -28.80 8.95 -4.99
N ALA A 41 -29.23 7.81 -4.45
CA ALA A 41 -29.27 7.57 -3.01
C ALA A 41 -27.85 7.55 -2.40
N GLY A 42 -26.89 6.93 -3.08
CA GLY A 42 -25.48 6.89 -2.69
C GLY A 42 -24.84 8.28 -2.58
N TYR A 43 -25.07 9.16 -3.55
CA TYR A 43 -24.62 10.56 -3.46
C TYR A 43 -25.36 11.35 -2.37
N THR A 44 -26.64 11.08 -2.13
CA THR A 44 -27.41 11.71 -1.04
C THR A 44 -26.82 11.35 0.32
N ASP A 45 -26.48 10.07 0.54
CA ASP A 45 -25.80 9.62 1.75
C ASP A 45 -24.36 10.14 1.85
N LEU A 46 -23.64 10.25 0.73
CA LEU A 46 -22.28 10.83 0.69
C LEU A 46 -22.28 12.30 1.12
N ALA A 47 -23.24 13.11 0.65
CA ALA A 47 -23.45 14.48 1.10
C ALA A 47 -23.85 14.58 2.59
N ALA A 48 -24.60 13.59 3.10
CA ALA A 48 -24.92 13.49 4.52
C ALA A 48 -23.72 13.08 5.41
N GLY A 49 -22.68 12.48 4.82
CA GLY A 49 -21.53 11.89 5.53
C GLY A 49 -21.74 10.44 5.96
N ASN A 50 -22.71 9.73 5.39
CA ASN A 50 -23.12 8.36 5.70
C ASN A 50 -22.37 7.33 4.82
N TYR A 51 -21.03 7.34 4.85
CA TYR A 51 -20.17 6.60 3.91
C TYR A 51 -20.48 5.10 3.78
N GLU A 52 -20.90 4.42 4.86
CA GLU A 52 -21.29 3.00 4.85
C GLU A 52 -22.59 2.75 4.06
N SER A 53 -23.56 3.65 4.19
CA SER A 53 -24.83 3.60 3.47
C SER A 53 -24.62 3.97 2.00
N ALA A 54 -23.81 5.00 1.73
CA ALA A 54 -23.38 5.37 0.37
C ALA A 54 -22.69 4.19 -0.35
N ASN A 55 -21.71 3.54 0.30
CA ASN A 55 -21.03 2.35 -0.21
C ASN A 55 -22.01 1.20 -0.51
N THR A 56 -22.99 0.99 0.37
CA THR A 56 -24.03 -0.03 0.20
C THR A 56 -24.93 0.26 -1.00
N HIS A 57 -25.32 1.53 -1.21
CA HIS A 57 -26.07 1.97 -2.37
C HIS A 57 -25.26 1.82 -3.67
N PHE A 58 -24.01 2.28 -3.72
CA PHE A 58 -23.15 2.10 -4.91
C PHE A 58 -22.90 0.61 -5.24
N LYS A 59 -22.69 -0.26 -4.24
CA LYS A 59 -22.62 -1.72 -4.45
C LYS A 59 -23.93 -2.31 -4.96
N THR A 60 -25.08 -1.81 -4.48
CA THR A 60 -26.41 -2.24 -4.96
C THR A 60 -26.67 -1.79 -6.40
N ALA A 61 -26.19 -0.60 -6.78
CA ALA A 61 -26.17 -0.16 -8.17
C ALA A 61 -25.35 -1.11 -9.07
N LEU A 62 -24.16 -1.53 -8.63
CA LEU A 62 -23.29 -2.46 -9.37
C LEU A 62 -23.85 -3.88 -9.55
N VAL A 63 -24.83 -4.29 -8.73
CA VAL A 63 -25.57 -5.55 -8.95
C VAL A 63 -26.62 -5.40 -10.08
N LYS A 64 -27.13 -4.18 -10.30
CA LYS A 64 -28.15 -3.86 -11.31
C LYS A 64 -27.52 -3.43 -12.65
N ASP A 65 -26.40 -2.71 -12.62
CA ASP A 65 -25.54 -2.38 -13.75
C ASP A 65 -24.06 -2.40 -13.32
N PRO A 66 -23.32 -3.50 -13.59
CA PRO A 66 -21.91 -3.63 -13.21
C PRO A 66 -20.94 -2.65 -13.90
N ASN A 67 -21.36 -1.97 -14.97
CA ASN A 67 -20.52 -1.05 -15.74
C ASN A 67 -20.87 0.43 -15.52
N ASN A 68 -21.91 0.75 -14.74
CA ASN A 68 -22.27 2.14 -14.40
C ASN A 68 -21.04 2.85 -13.77
N PRO A 69 -20.52 3.94 -14.38
CA PRO A 69 -19.24 4.51 -13.96
C PRO A 69 -19.35 5.23 -12.62
N GLN A 70 -20.46 5.93 -12.36
CA GLN A 70 -20.72 6.60 -11.09
C GLN A 70 -20.80 5.61 -9.93
N ALA A 71 -21.45 4.45 -10.14
CA ALA A 71 -21.51 3.36 -9.18
C ALA A 71 -20.12 2.73 -8.92
N ASN A 72 -19.31 2.56 -9.97
CA ASN A 72 -17.94 2.05 -9.80
C ASN A 72 -17.08 3.05 -9.01
N LEU A 73 -17.13 4.35 -9.33
CA LEU A 73 -16.36 5.39 -8.64
C LEU A 73 -16.77 5.56 -7.18
N GLY A 74 -18.08 5.71 -6.94
CA GLY A 74 -18.63 5.84 -5.60
C GLY A 74 -18.31 4.63 -4.72
N ALA A 75 -18.39 3.42 -5.27
CA ALA A 75 -17.97 2.20 -4.57
C ALA A 75 -16.46 2.18 -4.29
N ALA A 76 -15.60 2.63 -5.22
CA ALA A 76 -14.15 2.67 -5.03
C ALA A 76 -13.75 3.62 -3.89
N ILE A 77 -14.12 4.90 -4.00
CA ILE A 77 -13.75 5.94 -3.03
C ILE A 77 -14.28 5.59 -1.64
N THR A 78 -15.55 5.16 -1.54
CA THR A 78 -16.11 4.79 -0.25
C THR A 78 -15.49 3.52 0.33
N GLU A 79 -15.06 2.55 -0.48
CA GLU A 79 -14.36 1.37 0.07
C GLU A 79 -13.02 1.74 0.70
N VAL A 80 -12.24 2.59 0.02
CA VAL A 80 -10.94 3.10 0.50
C VAL A 80 -11.14 3.98 1.73
N TYR A 81 -12.10 4.92 1.70
CA TYR A 81 -12.40 5.79 2.84
C TYR A 81 -12.83 4.97 4.08
N LEU A 82 -13.58 3.88 3.89
CA LEU A 82 -14.02 3.00 4.97
C LEU A 82 -12.92 2.08 5.54
N VAL A 83 -11.72 2.04 4.94
CA VAL A 83 -10.55 1.37 5.55
C VAL A 83 -10.25 1.98 6.92
N GLN A 84 -10.30 3.32 7.05
CA GLN A 84 -9.97 4.01 8.30
C GLN A 84 -11.03 3.83 9.41
N ASN A 85 -12.22 3.33 9.04
CA ASN A 85 -13.34 3.07 9.95
C ASN A 85 -13.41 1.60 10.42
N ASP A 86 -12.65 0.69 9.80
CA ASP A 86 -12.60 -0.70 10.25
C ASP A 86 -11.97 -0.75 11.66
N PRO A 87 -12.62 -1.36 12.67
CA PRO A 87 -12.19 -1.29 14.06
C PRO A 87 -10.85 -1.98 14.33
N ASP A 88 -10.41 -2.87 13.44
CA ASP A 88 -9.11 -3.54 13.54
C ASP A 88 -8.00 -2.71 12.85
N VAL A 89 -8.36 -1.81 11.93
CA VAL A 89 -7.43 -0.94 11.18
C VAL A 89 -7.23 0.42 11.87
N ALA A 90 -8.31 1.03 12.37
CA ALA A 90 -8.27 2.36 12.99
C ALA A 90 -7.21 2.54 14.10
N PRO A 91 -6.94 1.53 14.98
CA PRO A 91 -5.87 1.62 15.98
C PRO A 91 -4.46 1.66 15.39
N LEU A 92 -4.28 1.21 14.14
CA LEU A 92 -2.96 1.03 13.51
C LEU A 92 -2.48 2.26 12.73
N ILE A 93 -3.39 3.17 12.36
CA ILE A 93 -3.10 4.36 11.53
C ILE A 93 -1.92 5.21 12.07
N PRO A 94 -1.79 5.49 13.39
CA PRO A 94 -0.68 6.29 13.91
C PRO A 94 0.72 5.72 13.64
N TYR A 95 0.85 4.40 13.49
CA TYR A 95 2.14 3.77 13.19
C TYR A 95 2.61 4.06 11.75
N PHE A 96 1.68 4.32 10.83
CA PHE A 96 1.98 4.71 9.45
C PHE A 96 2.22 6.22 9.33
N ASP A 97 1.37 7.05 9.95
CA ASP A 97 1.51 8.53 9.89
C ASP A 97 2.71 9.07 10.69
N GLY A 98 3.24 8.28 11.62
CA GLY A 98 4.43 8.61 12.42
C GLY A 98 4.15 9.45 13.66
N THR A 99 2.88 9.62 14.05
CA THR A 99 2.50 10.28 15.30
C THR A 99 2.57 9.30 16.49
N PRO A 100 3.22 9.67 17.62
CA PRO A 100 3.26 8.80 18.79
C PRO A 100 1.85 8.55 19.37
N ALA A 101 1.52 7.28 19.65
CA ALA A 101 0.19 6.83 20.07
C ALA A 101 -0.37 7.44 21.38
N LEU A 102 0.42 8.25 22.10
CA LEU A 102 -0.04 9.06 23.24
C LEU A 102 -0.79 10.33 22.82
N ALA A 103 -0.71 10.74 21.55
CA ALA A 103 -1.53 11.81 21.01
C ALA A 103 -2.96 11.30 20.72
N LYS A 104 -3.82 11.25 21.75
CA LYS A 104 -5.28 11.25 21.54
C LYS A 104 -5.69 12.59 20.92
N ARG A 105 -5.48 12.72 19.61
CA ARG A 105 -6.30 13.58 18.76
C ARG A 105 -7.73 13.01 18.81
N GLN A 106 -8.50 13.49 19.78
CA GLN A 106 -9.87 13.85 19.46
C GLN A 106 -9.75 14.80 18.26
N ALA A 107 -10.00 14.28 17.06
CA ALA A 107 -10.21 15.14 15.92
C ALA A 107 -11.28 16.16 16.34
N PRO A 108 -11.07 17.47 16.11
CA PRO A 108 -12.16 18.42 16.22
C PRO A 108 -13.36 17.91 15.42
N GLU A 109 -14.59 18.28 15.78
CA GLU A 109 -15.78 17.91 15.00
C GLU A 109 -15.76 18.62 13.65
N ALA A 110 -14.94 18.08 12.74
CA ALA A 110 -14.73 18.55 11.39
C ALA A 110 -16.08 18.52 10.68
N SER A 111 -16.50 19.70 10.22
CA SER A 111 -17.82 19.94 9.64
C SER A 111 -18.09 18.97 8.48
N ARG A 112 -19.37 18.63 8.22
CA ARG A 112 -19.72 17.55 7.27
C ARG A 112 -19.01 17.69 5.92
N ALA A 113 -19.01 18.90 5.35
CA ALA A 113 -18.27 19.24 4.12
C ALA A 113 -16.78 18.85 4.18
N SER A 114 -16.07 19.15 5.28
CA SER A 114 -14.64 18.84 5.40
C SER A 114 -14.30 17.34 5.41
N ARG A 115 -15.28 16.45 5.68
CA ARG A 115 -15.09 14.99 5.58
C ARG A 115 -15.33 14.51 4.15
N THR A 116 -16.34 15.04 3.48
CA THR A 116 -16.60 14.70 2.07
C THR A 116 -15.49 15.26 1.16
N ALA A 117 -15.02 16.47 1.44
CA ALA A 117 -13.81 17.05 0.85
C ALA A 117 -12.51 16.30 1.22
N ALA A 118 -12.47 15.50 2.30
CA ALA A 118 -11.36 14.59 2.58
C ALA A 118 -11.46 13.26 1.79
N ALA A 119 -12.69 12.76 1.55
CA ALA A 119 -12.91 11.61 0.68
C ALA A 119 -12.62 11.93 -0.80
N LEU A 120 -12.99 13.14 -1.25
CA LEU A 120 -12.64 13.67 -2.58
C LEU A 120 -11.20 14.22 -2.63
N GLY A 121 -10.62 14.59 -1.48
CA GLY A 121 -9.20 14.94 -1.32
C GLY A 121 -8.23 13.75 -1.44
N LEU A 122 -8.73 12.53 -1.62
CA LEU A 122 -7.97 11.39 -2.14
C LEU A 122 -7.70 11.50 -3.66
N LEU A 123 -8.45 12.35 -4.34
CA LEU A 123 -8.35 12.63 -5.78
C LEU A 123 -7.61 13.95 -6.01
N GLY A 124 -8.05 15.03 -5.35
CA GLY A 124 -7.60 16.39 -5.63
C GLY A 124 -6.25 16.79 -5.00
N PRO A 125 -5.48 17.70 -5.65
CA PRO A 125 -4.09 18.00 -5.28
C PRO A 125 -3.96 18.99 -4.10
N ARG A 126 -5.08 19.45 -3.51
CA ARG A 126 -5.11 20.56 -2.54
C ARG A 126 -5.19 20.16 -1.06
N THR A 127 -5.46 18.90 -0.73
CA THR A 127 -5.56 18.43 0.67
C THR A 127 -4.89 17.09 0.95
N SER A 128 -4.47 16.35 -0.08
CA SER A 128 -3.70 15.11 0.07
C SER A 128 -2.33 15.36 0.72
N ALA A 129 -1.96 14.57 1.73
CA ALA A 129 -0.55 14.38 2.05
C ALA A 129 0.09 13.70 0.84
N HIS A 130 1.01 14.39 0.15
CA HIS A 130 1.50 13.98 -1.16
C HIS A 130 1.99 12.53 -1.15
N TYR A 131 1.43 11.69 -2.05
CA TYR A 131 1.97 10.36 -2.27
C TYR A 131 3.38 10.51 -2.86
N ASP A 132 4.37 10.08 -2.09
CA ASP A 132 5.77 10.04 -2.46
C ASP A 132 6.29 8.61 -2.17
N PRO A 133 6.86 7.90 -3.15
CA PRO A 133 7.45 6.58 -2.95
C PRO A 133 8.52 6.54 -1.83
N VAL A 134 9.30 7.62 -1.64
CA VAL A 134 10.32 7.70 -0.59
C VAL A 134 9.67 7.75 0.79
N SER A 135 8.64 8.60 0.96
CA SER A 135 7.83 8.69 2.17
C SER A 135 7.04 7.41 2.47
N GLY A 136 6.59 6.69 1.44
CA GLY A 136 5.98 5.36 1.57
C GLY A 136 6.96 4.31 2.12
N GLY A 137 8.16 4.23 1.55
CA GLY A 137 9.24 3.39 2.08
C GLY A 137 9.67 3.79 3.50
N ALA A 138 9.71 5.09 3.80
CA ALA A 138 9.98 5.59 5.15
C ALA A 138 8.87 5.23 6.15
N ALA A 139 7.60 5.22 5.75
CA ALA A 139 6.50 4.75 6.59
C ALA A 139 6.60 3.25 6.89
N MET A 140 6.93 2.44 5.87
CA MET A 140 7.21 1.01 6.06
C MET A 140 8.35 0.78 7.06
N LEU A 141 9.47 1.52 6.92
CA LEU A 141 10.60 1.44 7.85
C LEU A 141 10.24 1.93 9.27
N ARG A 142 9.35 2.92 9.42
CA ARG A 142 8.81 3.32 10.74
C ARG A 142 8.04 2.17 11.38
N VAL A 143 7.15 1.51 10.65
CA VAL A 143 6.38 0.36 11.18
C VAL A 143 7.30 -0.81 11.55
N MET A 144 8.29 -1.13 10.72
CA MET A 144 9.29 -2.16 11.00
C MET A 144 10.15 -1.84 12.24
N ARG A 145 10.50 -0.57 12.45
CA ARG A 145 11.22 -0.13 13.65
C ARG A 145 10.33 -0.19 14.89
N LEU A 146 9.11 0.35 14.79
CA LEU A 146 8.16 0.40 15.89
C LEU A 146 7.87 -1.02 16.42
N ALA A 147 7.83 -2.03 15.56
CA ALA A 147 7.71 -3.44 15.96
C ALA A 147 8.76 -3.95 16.97
N ALA A 148 9.90 -3.27 17.13
CA ALA A 148 10.92 -3.57 18.14
C ALA A 148 10.84 -2.64 19.39
N ASP A 149 10.06 -1.56 19.34
CA ASP A 149 10.00 -0.45 20.31
C ASP A 149 8.66 -0.41 21.12
N ASP A 150 7.90 -1.52 21.20
CA ASP A 150 6.60 -1.75 21.91
C ASP A 150 5.27 -1.20 21.31
N PRO A 151 4.67 -1.91 20.32
CA PRO A 151 3.27 -1.76 19.84
C PRO A 151 2.48 -3.10 19.87
N PRO A 152 1.24 -3.20 19.36
CA PRO A 152 0.65 -4.51 19.00
C PRO A 152 1.60 -5.30 18.08
N ALA A 153 1.50 -6.63 18.13
CA ALA A 153 2.44 -7.51 17.44
C ALA A 153 2.47 -7.22 15.94
N ILE A 154 3.65 -7.17 15.33
CA ILE A 154 3.76 -6.87 13.89
C ILE A 154 3.05 -7.94 13.04
N SER A 155 2.96 -9.18 13.53
CA SER A 155 2.11 -10.24 12.95
C SER A 155 0.62 -9.90 12.96
N GLU A 156 0.10 -9.19 13.97
CA GLU A 156 -1.27 -8.65 14.00
C GLU A 156 -1.45 -7.53 12.97
N VAL A 157 -0.50 -6.59 12.89
CA VAL A 157 -0.50 -5.52 11.86
C VAL A 157 -0.49 -6.11 10.45
N GLN A 158 0.39 -7.07 10.19
CA GLN A 158 0.48 -7.78 8.91
C GLN A 158 -0.80 -8.57 8.60
N TYR A 159 -1.41 -9.21 9.60
CA TYR A 159 -2.69 -9.91 9.46
C TYR A 159 -3.83 -8.95 9.10
N VAL A 160 -3.96 -7.81 9.78
CA VAL A 160 -4.96 -6.78 9.49
C VAL A 160 -4.76 -6.19 8.10
N VAL A 161 -3.52 -5.84 7.72
CA VAL A 161 -3.20 -5.36 6.36
C VAL A 161 -3.63 -6.38 5.31
N LYS A 162 -3.26 -7.65 5.49
CA LYS A 162 -3.51 -8.74 4.53
C LYS A 162 -4.98 -9.15 4.43
N THR A 163 -5.75 -9.07 5.52
CA THR A 163 -7.15 -9.55 5.58
C THR A 163 -8.21 -8.46 5.52
N LYS A 164 -7.88 -7.21 5.86
CA LYS A 164 -8.82 -6.06 5.85
C LYS A 164 -8.46 -5.00 4.82
N VAL A 165 -7.19 -4.58 4.78
CA VAL A 165 -6.77 -3.41 3.97
C VAL A 165 -6.61 -3.77 2.50
N MET A 166 -5.72 -4.71 2.17
CA MET A 166 -5.43 -5.08 0.78
C MET A 166 -6.68 -5.55 -0.01
N PRO A 167 -7.62 -6.35 0.56
CA PRO A 167 -8.84 -6.72 -0.16
C PRO A 167 -9.77 -5.54 -0.51
N LYS A 168 -9.73 -4.45 0.29
CA LYS A 168 -10.49 -3.22 0.02
C LYS A 168 -9.84 -2.39 -1.09
N LEU A 169 -8.52 -2.29 -1.08
CA LEU A 169 -7.76 -1.63 -2.15
C LEU A 169 -7.93 -2.34 -3.50
N ALA A 170 -7.76 -3.66 -3.53
CA ALA A 170 -7.95 -4.48 -4.73
C ALA A 170 -9.40 -4.45 -5.25
N TYR A 171 -10.40 -4.32 -4.35
CA TYR A 171 -11.79 -4.09 -4.76
C TYR A 171 -11.93 -2.73 -5.46
N ALA A 172 -11.37 -1.66 -4.90
CA ALA A 172 -11.45 -0.31 -5.42
C ALA A 172 -10.73 -0.18 -6.78
N GLU A 173 -9.49 -0.66 -6.90
CA GLU A 173 -8.77 -0.82 -8.17
C GLU A 173 -9.63 -1.55 -9.22
N ALA A 174 -10.24 -2.69 -8.85
CA ALA A 174 -11.12 -3.44 -9.72
C ALA A 174 -12.45 -2.73 -10.06
N ARG A 175 -12.76 -1.57 -9.46
CA ARG A 175 -13.80 -0.63 -9.90
C ARG A 175 -13.24 0.46 -10.80
N LEU A 176 -12.08 1.05 -10.49
CA LEU A 176 -11.46 2.10 -11.32
C LEU A 176 -11.14 1.58 -12.72
N ASN A 177 -10.62 0.36 -12.80
CA ASN A 177 -10.39 -0.40 -14.04
C ASN A 177 -11.67 -0.63 -14.89
N LYS A 178 -12.88 -0.30 -14.39
CA LYS A 178 -14.14 -0.27 -15.17
C LYS A 178 -14.50 1.09 -15.73
N ILE A 179 -13.99 2.16 -15.13
CA ILE A 179 -14.18 3.55 -15.55
C ILE A 179 -13.18 3.89 -16.65
N GLU A 180 -11.92 3.47 -16.50
CA GLU A 180 -10.85 3.64 -17.48
C GLU A 180 -11.14 3.04 -18.87
N GLN A 181 -12.08 2.10 -18.95
CA GLN A 181 -12.54 1.51 -20.21
C GLN A 181 -13.54 2.43 -20.95
N GLN A 182 -13.77 3.64 -20.43
CA GLN A 182 -14.74 4.63 -20.90
C GLN A 182 -13.99 5.95 -21.17
N PRO A 183 -13.37 6.15 -22.36
CA PRO A 183 -12.45 7.27 -22.66
C PRO A 183 -13.14 8.64 -22.84
N GLY A 184 -14.38 8.76 -22.40
CA GLY A 184 -15.14 10.01 -22.26
C GLY A 184 -15.92 9.99 -20.94
N PHE A 185 -15.31 9.42 -19.89
CA PHE A 185 -15.84 9.49 -18.55
C PHE A 185 -15.65 10.91 -18.01
N VAL A 186 -16.77 11.50 -17.60
CA VAL A 186 -16.87 12.81 -16.96
C VAL A 186 -17.93 12.71 -15.86
N LEU A 187 -17.62 13.25 -14.68
CA LEU A 187 -18.55 13.41 -13.57
C LEU A 187 -18.43 14.79 -12.94
N LYS A 188 -19.37 15.70 -13.22
CA LYS A 188 -19.54 16.91 -12.41
C LYS A 188 -20.16 16.56 -11.06
N ILE A 189 -19.36 16.61 -9.99
CA ILE A 189 -19.77 16.51 -8.59
C ILE A 189 -20.35 17.85 -8.15
N ALA A 190 -21.51 17.84 -7.49
CA ALA A 190 -22.25 19.04 -7.15
C ALA A 190 -21.68 19.81 -5.93
N PRO A 191 -21.87 21.15 -5.87
CA PRO A 191 -21.41 22.02 -4.77
C PRO A 191 -21.79 21.56 -3.36
N ASP A 192 -22.95 20.90 -3.20
CA ASP A 192 -23.45 20.42 -1.91
C ASP A 192 -22.75 19.14 -1.41
N VAL A 193 -22.03 18.45 -2.31
CA VAL A 193 -21.16 17.32 -1.98
C VAL A 193 -19.72 17.79 -1.70
N THR A 194 -19.20 18.73 -2.48
CA THR A 194 -17.81 19.23 -2.37
C THR A 194 -17.64 20.25 -1.23
N GLY A 195 -18.61 21.15 -1.07
CA GLY A 195 -18.49 22.36 -0.24
C GLY A 195 -17.85 23.55 -0.96
N GLU A 196 -17.52 23.42 -2.24
CA GLU A 196 -17.00 24.49 -3.09
C GLU A 196 -18.13 25.35 -3.71
N PRO A 197 -17.85 26.52 -4.31
CA PRO A 197 -18.89 27.40 -4.86
C PRO A 197 -19.62 26.81 -6.08
N ASP A 198 -18.88 26.08 -6.93
CA ASP A 198 -19.31 25.53 -8.20
C ASP A 198 -19.11 24.00 -8.22
N SER A 199 -19.52 23.32 -9.30
CA SER A 199 -19.25 21.89 -9.45
C SER A 199 -17.75 21.60 -9.56
N ILE A 200 -17.35 20.36 -9.30
CA ILE A 200 -16.02 19.86 -9.66
C ILE A 200 -16.20 18.75 -10.71
N GLU A 201 -15.61 18.92 -11.89
CA GLU A 201 -15.39 17.87 -12.90
C GLU A 201 -14.46 16.80 -12.31
N VAL A 202 -14.80 15.53 -12.51
CA VAL A 202 -13.90 14.40 -12.31
C VAL A 202 -13.82 13.60 -13.61
N ASP A 203 -12.63 13.54 -14.19
CA ASP A 203 -12.36 13.04 -15.55
C ASP A 203 -11.65 11.67 -15.55
N LEU A 204 -11.06 11.26 -16.67
CA LEU A 204 -10.29 10.02 -16.79
C LEU A 204 -8.88 10.12 -16.18
N GLY A 205 -8.22 11.28 -16.28
CA GLY A 205 -6.93 11.57 -15.68
C GLY A 205 -6.94 11.46 -14.16
N ASP A 206 -7.97 12.01 -13.51
CA ASP A 206 -8.21 11.85 -12.06
C ASP A 206 -8.29 10.37 -11.64
N ILE A 207 -9.06 9.58 -12.40
CA ILE A 207 -9.27 8.16 -12.14
C ILE A 207 -7.96 7.38 -12.27
N LEU A 208 -7.15 7.71 -13.28
CA LEU A 208 -5.84 7.12 -13.50
C LEU A 208 -4.83 7.54 -12.40
N ILE A 209 -4.91 8.77 -11.89
CA ILE A 209 -4.11 9.20 -10.72
C ILE A 209 -4.54 8.47 -9.44
N LEU A 210 -5.84 8.27 -9.20
CA LEU A 210 -6.30 7.47 -8.06
C LEU A 210 -5.85 6.01 -8.19
N ASP A 211 -5.99 5.37 -9.36
CA ASP A 211 -5.55 3.98 -9.56
C ASP A 211 -4.02 3.84 -9.38
N SER A 212 -3.26 4.85 -9.83
CA SER A 212 -1.82 4.97 -9.58
C SER A 212 -1.50 5.04 -8.09
N VAL A 213 -2.19 5.87 -7.30
CA VAL A 213 -1.98 5.98 -5.85
C VAL A 213 -2.40 4.70 -5.12
N ILE A 214 -3.53 4.07 -5.48
CA ILE A 214 -3.97 2.80 -4.88
C ILE A 214 -2.93 1.70 -5.15
N ASN A 215 -2.46 1.55 -6.39
CA ASN A 215 -1.37 0.63 -6.73
C ASN A 215 -0.08 0.95 -5.95
N GLY A 216 0.26 2.23 -5.82
CA GLY A 216 1.42 2.69 -5.07
C GLY A 216 1.36 2.34 -3.58
N VAL A 217 0.16 2.30 -2.98
CA VAL A 217 -0.07 1.82 -1.61
C VAL A 217 -0.06 0.30 -1.53
N GLN A 218 -0.70 -0.40 -2.49
CA GLN A 218 -0.70 -1.87 -2.53
C GLN A 218 0.71 -2.45 -2.62
N GLY A 219 1.61 -1.86 -3.41
CA GLY A 219 3.01 -2.28 -3.50
C GLY A 219 3.77 -2.23 -2.16
N TRP A 220 3.62 -1.14 -1.39
CA TRP A 220 4.25 -1.02 -0.06
C TRP A 220 3.64 -1.96 0.98
N LEU A 221 2.32 -2.18 0.92
CA LEU A 221 1.66 -3.15 1.82
C LEU A 221 2.02 -4.60 1.46
N GLY A 222 2.11 -4.93 0.17
CA GLY A 222 2.56 -6.24 -0.33
C GLY A 222 4.00 -6.56 0.06
N LEU A 223 4.90 -5.57 0.02
CA LEU A 223 6.23 -5.66 0.63
C LEU A 223 6.12 -5.99 2.13
N LEU A 224 5.39 -5.19 2.90
CA LEU A 224 5.23 -5.35 4.35
C LEU A 224 4.70 -6.74 4.74
N VAL A 225 3.75 -7.33 4.01
CA VAL A 225 3.15 -8.64 4.35
C VAL A 225 3.81 -9.84 3.65
N SER A 226 4.91 -9.64 2.92
CA SER A 226 5.61 -10.74 2.22
C SER A 226 6.63 -11.49 3.08
N TYR A 227 7.23 -10.84 4.08
CA TYR A 227 8.20 -11.43 5.01
C TYR A 227 7.67 -11.44 6.44
N ASN A 228 8.03 -12.45 7.22
CA ASN A 228 7.67 -12.55 8.63
C ASN A 228 8.54 -11.62 9.48
N PHE A 229 7.97 -10.54 10.01
CA PHE A 229 8.68 -9.63 10.94
C PHE A 229 8.38 -9.92 12.42
N ASP A 230 7.54 -10.93 12.70
CA ASP A 230 7.18 -11.36 14.06
C ASP A 230 8.41 -11.69 14.92
N VAL A 231 8.49 -11.09 16.12
CA VAL A 231 9.63 -11.24 17.04
C VAL A 231 9.35 -12.33 18.08
N PRO A 232 10.36 -13.12 18.54
CA PRO A 232 10.10 -14.30 19.37
C PRO A 232 9.51 -14.02 20.77
N SER A 233 9.76 -12.83 21.33
CA SER A 233 9.14 -12.32 22.55
C SER A 233 9.27 -10.81 22.63
N TYR A 234 8.16 -10.10 22.79
CA TYR A 234 8.12 -8.64 22.92
C TYR A 234 8.71 -8.12 24.24
N GLU A 235 8.85 -8.99 25.26
CA GLU A 235 9.44 -8.59 26.55
C GLU A 235 10.97 -8.47 26.53
N HIS A 236 11.64 -9.14 25.58
CA HIS A 236 13.09 -9.35 25.58
C HIS A 236 13.68 -9.36 24.15
N VAL A 237 13.27 -8.42 23.29
CA VAL A 237 13.84 -8.25 21.95
C VAL A 237 15.27 -7.71 22.05
N ASN A 238 16.22 -8.39 21.44
CA ASN A 238 17.56 -7.87 21.13
C ASN A 238 18.01 -8.30 19.72
N ALA A 239 19.12 -7.74 19.22
CA ALA A 239 19.58 -8.03 17.87
C ALA A 239 19.85 -9.52 17.63
N GLU A 240 20.52 -10.22 18.56
CA GLU A 240 20.77 -11.67 18.44
C GLU A 240 19.46 -12.48 18.34
N SER A 241 18.44 -12.15 19.14
CA SER A 241 17.13 -12.82 19.13
C SER A 241 16.39 -12.72 17.79
N LEU A 242 16.75 -11.74 16.94
CA LEU A 242 16.20 -11.56 15.60
C LEU A 242 17.14 -12.07 14.51
N LEU A 243 18.46 -11.91 14.68
CA LEU A 243 19.46 -12.11 13.64
C LEU A 243 20.17 -13.47 13.68
N ALA A 244 20.10 -14.20 14.81
CA ALA A 244 20.74 -15.51 14.96
C ALA A 244 20.19 -16.57 13.98
N GLU A 245 20.95 -17.65 13.80
CA GLU A 245 20.57 -18.75 12.92
C GLU A 245 19.28 -19.45 13.42
N GLY A 246 18.35 -19.73 12.51
CA GLY A 246 17.08 -20.40 12.81
C GLY A 246 15.94 -19.49 13.27
N THR A 247 16.16 -18.18 13.44
CA THR A 247 15.05 -17.24 13.68
C THR A 247 14.14 -17.13 12.45
N LYS A 248 12.83 -17.01 12.66
CA LYS A 248 11.86 -16.75 11.59
C LYS A 248 11.76 -15.28 11.19
N PHE A 249 12.42 -14.38 11.93
CA PHE A 249 12.45 -12.96 11.61
C PHE A 249 13.10 -12.75 10.22
N ALA A 250 12.47 -11.89 9.41
CA ALA A 250 12.84 -11.58 8.03
C ALA A 250 12.90 -12.79 7.06
N THR A 251 12.23 -13.90 7.40
CA THR A 251 12.02 -15.03 6.49
C THR A 251 10.79 -14.83 5.61
N LEU A 252 10.81 -15.32 4.37
CA LEU A 252 9.69 -15.14 3.43
C LEU A 252 8.47 -15.97 3.86
N HIS A 253 7.27 -15.39 3.83
CA HIS A 253 6.04 -16.15 4.07
C HIS A 253 5.79 -17.17 2.94
N PRO A 254 4.97 -18.24 3.16
CA PRO A 254 4.69 -19.26 2.15
C PRO A 254 4.09 -18.71 0.84
N ASP A 255 3.35 -17.60 0.91
CA ASP A 255 2.81 -16.85 -0.23
C ASP A 255 3.58 -15.53 -0.49
N GLY A 256 4.66 -15.26 0.24
CA GLY A 256 5.47 -14.05 0.14
C GLY A 256 6.07 -13.83 -1.26
N ALA A 257 6.44 -14.90 -1.97
CA ALA A 257 6.92 -14.80 -3.34
C ALA A 257 5.83 -14.31 -4.33
N LEU A 258 4.55 -14.65 -4.09
CA LEU A 258 3.42 -14.13 -4.86
C LEU A 258 3.11 -12.68 -4.47
N LEU A 259 3.16 -12.36 -3.18
CA LEU A 259 2.96 -11.00 -2.67
C LEU A 259 4.03 -10.02 -3.21
N LEU A 260 5.29 -10.46 -3.33
CA LEU A 260 6.35 -9.71 -4.01
C LEU A 260 6.14 -9.59 -5.52
N ALA A 261 5.72 -10.66 -6.20
CA ALA A 261 5.42 -10.60 -7.63
C ALA A 261 4.27 -9.62 -7.93
N ASN A 262 3.24 -9.58 -7.07
CA ASN A 262 2.17 -8.60 -7.14
C ASN A 262 2.70 -7.20 -6.84
N ALA A 263 3.35 -6.96 -5.68
CA ALA A 263 3.88 -5.65 -5.32
C ALA A 263 4.80 -5.03 -6.39
N ARG A 264 5.61 -5.86 -7.07
CA ARG A 264 6.41 -5.43 -8.24
C ARG A 264 5.52 -4.93 -9.39
N ASN A 265 4.45 -5.66 -9.72
CA ASN A 265 3.52 -5.26 -10.75
C ASN A 265 2.77 -3.99 -10.35
N ASP A 266 2.33 -3.88 -9.10
CA ASP A 266 1.63 -2.70 -8.58
C ASP A 266 2.50 -1.43 -8.79
N PHE A 267 3.78 -1.46 -8.41
CA PHE A 267 4.73 -0.37 -8.66
C PHE A 267 4.99 -0.08 -10.16
N LEU A 268 4.80 -1.03 -11.06
CA LEU A 268 4.84 -0.81 -12.51
C LEU A 268 3.54 -0.21 -13.05
N THR A 269 2.40 -0.56 -12.45
CA THR A 269 1.11 0.07 -12.71
C THR A 269 1.15 1.55 -12.35
N VAL A 270 1.77 1.95 -11.22
CA VAL A 270 1.93 3.38 -10.83
C VAL A 270 2.44 4.23 -11.99
N LYS A 271 3.55 3.84 -12.63
CA LYS A 271 4.12 4.57 -13.79
C LYS A 271 3.19 4.55 -15.00
N THR A 272 2.66 3.38 -15.34
CA THR A 272 1.77 3.18 -16.49
C THR A 272 0.52 4.05 -16.39
N ARG A 273 -0.04 4.16 -15.18
CA ARG A 273 -1.22 4.99 -14.87
C ARG A 273 -0.89 6.48 -14.82
N LEU A 274 0.21 6.86 -14.19
CA LEU A 274 0.63 8.26 -14.11
C LEU A 274 0.93 8.84 -15.50
N ASP A 275 1.57 8.07 -16.39
CA ASP A 275 1.79 8.44 -17.79
C ASP A 275 0.47 8.60 -18.56
N ALA A 276 -0.46 7.66 -18.37
CA ALA A 276 -1.78 7.72 -19.00
C ALA A 276 -2.60 8.92 -18.49
N ALA A 277 -2.53 9.25 -17.19
CA ALA A 277 -3.20 10.40 -16.61
C ALA A 277 -2.66 11.72 -17.16
N VAL A 278 -1.33 11.89 -17.17
CA VAL A 278 -0.67 13.05 -17.80
C VAL A 278 -1.06 13.19 -19.27
N THR A 279 -1.24 12.07 -19.98
CA THR A 279 -1.67 12.06 -21.38
C THR A 279 -3.16 12.42 -21.55
N SER A 280 -4.03 12.09 -20.57
CA SER A 280 -5.42 12.57 -20.54
C SER A 280 -5.46 14.07 -20.31
N ILE A 281 -4.81 14.52 -19.22
CA ILE A 281 -4.92 15.89 -18.73
C ILE A 281 -4.28 16.92 -19.67
N GLN A 282 -3.26 16.51 -20.45
CA GLN A 282 -2.69 17.32 -21.53
C GLN A 282 -3.47 17.23 -22.86
N GLY A 283 -4.50 16.38 -22.92
CA GLY A 283 -5.35 16.14 -24.09
C GLY A 283 -6.78 16.68 -23.97
N GLU A 284 -7.21 17.12 -22.78
CA GLU A 284 -8.47 17.82 -22.56
C GLU A 284 -8.53 19.17 -23.32
N THR A 285 -9.75 19.65 -23.58
CA THR A 285 -10.02 20.83 -24.43
C THR A 285 -11.12 21.74 -23.87
N ASP A 286 -11.43 21.52 -22.60
CA ASP A 286 -12.63 21.92 -21.88
C ASP A 286 -12.35 23.22 -21.06
N ASP A 287 -13.20 23.53 -20.09
CA ASP A 287 -12.96 24.63 -19.14
C ASP A 287 -12.24 24.11 -17.90
N GLN A 288 -10.92 24.29 -17.82
CA GLN A 288 -10.12 23.75 -16.72
C GLN A 288 -10.27 24.52 -15.39
N SER A 289 -11.29 25.38 -15.27
CA SER A 289 -11.60 26.07 -14.01
C SER A 289 -12.51 25.28 -13.07
N ASP A 290 -13.22 24.24 -13.56
CA ASP A 290 -13.97 23.32 -12.71
C ASP A 290 -13.35 21.92 -12.54
N ASP A 291 -12.14 21.70 -13.09
CA ASP A 291 -11.38 20.44 -12.95
C ASP A 291 -10.81 20.21 -11.54
N LEU A 292 -10.79 18.92 -11.16
CA LEU A 292 -10.18 18.44 -9.92
C LEU A 292 -8.63 18.45 -9.96
N ILE A 293 -8.03 18.04 -11.09
CA ILE A 293 -6.59 18.16 -11.38
C ILE A 293 -6.40 18.91 -12.72
N PRO A 294 -6.52 20.25 -12.74
CA PRO A 294 -6.33 21.04 -13.96
C PRO A 294 -4.90 20.95 -14.48
N SER A 295 -4.68 21.10 -15.79
CA SER A 295 -3.37 20.84 -16.42
C SER A 295 -2.21 21.71 -15.90
N GLU A 296 -2.46 22.90 -15.35
CA GLU A 296 -1.41 23.69 -14.68
C GLU A 296 -0.84 23.00 -13.42
N ALA A 297 -1.59 22.09 -12.78
CA ALA A 297 -1.09 21.29 -11.67
C ALA A 297 0.09 20.39 -12.08
N LEU A 298 0.09 19.90 -13.34
CA LEU A 298 1.16 19.08 -13.90
C LEU A 298 2.47 19.86 -14.06
N ALA A 299 2.40 21.18 -14.22
CA ALA A 299 3.55 22.07 -14.33
C ALA A 299 4.17 22.46 -12.96
N THR A 300 3.57 22.01 -11.85
CA THR A 300 4.13 22.27 -10.51
C THR A 300 5.38 21.43 -10.25
N GLN A 301 6.35 21.99 -9.51
CA GLN A 301 7.60 21.29 -9.19
C GLN A 301 7.34 19.96 -8.46
N GLY A 302 6.38 19.93 -7.52
CA GLY A 302 6.03 18.70 -6.78
C GLY A 302 5.47 17.60 -7.69
N PHE A 303 4.72 17.94 -8.74
CA PHE A 303 4.27 16.94 -9.71
C PHE A 303 5.42 16.44 -10.60
N MET A 304 6.31 17.33 -11.05
CA MET A 304 7.51 16.94 -11.80
C MET A 304 8.46 16.06 -10.96
N ASP A 305 8.62 16.36 -9.67
CA ASP A 305 9.43 15.57 -8.73
C ASP A 305 8.81 14.18 -8.49
N LEU A 306 7.48 14.09 -8.40
CA LEU A 306 6.74 12.82 -8.33
C LEU A 306 6.95 11.98 -9.60
N VAL A 307 6.75 12.55 -10.78
CA VAL A 307 6.97 11.87 -12.08
C VAL A 307 8.42 11.39 -12.19
N SER A 308 9.39 12.21 -11.79
CA SER A 308 10.81 11.84 -11.77
C SER A 308 11.11 10.66 -10.82
N SER A 309 10.53 10.69 -9.62
CA SER A 309 10.69 9.65 -8.60
C SER A 309 10.07 8.32 -9.04
N VAL A 310 8.83 8.34 -9.56
CA VAL A 310 8.15 7.15 -10.10
C VAL A 310 8.88 6.61 -11.34
N THR A 311 9.43 7.48 -12.21
CA THR A 311 10.28 7.07 -13.34
C THR A 311 11.53 6.34 -12.85
N THR A 312 12.19 6.85 -11.81
CA THR A 312 13.41 6.26 -11.24
C THR A 312 13.12 4.88 -10.65
N VAL A 313 12.03 4.75 -9.87
CA VAL A 313 11.56 3.45 -9.34
C VAL A 313 11.26 2.49 -10.49
N TYR A 314 10.44 2.88 -11.47
CA TYR A 314 10.09 2.04 -12.62
C TYR A 314 11.32 1.53 -13.39
N ASN A 315 12.31 2.39 -13.65
CA ASN A 315 13.54 1.99 -14.32
C ASN A 315 14.31 0.96 -13.48
N SER A 316 14.47 1.21 -12.18
CA SER A 316 15.13 0.28 -11.24
C SER A 316 14.39 -1.05 -11.02
N LEU A 317 13.11 -1.13 -11.38
CA LEU A 317 12.32 -2.37 -11.33
C LEU A 317 12.48 -3.23 -12.60
N ASN A 318 12.92 -2.64 -13.71
CA ASN A 318 13.05 -3.30 -15.01
C ASN A 318 14.51 -3.52 -15.45
N GLY A 319 15.47 -2.76 -14.93
CA GLY A 319 16.89 -2.96 -15.16
C GLY A 319 17.77 -2.29 -14.11
N SER A 320 19.08 -2.27 -14.35
CA SER A 320 20.01 -1.52 -13.50
C SER A 320 20.02 -0.05 -13.90
N VAL A 321 19.88 0.84 -12.93
CA VAL A 321 20.11 2.28 -13.05
C VAL A 321 21.38 2.67 -12.31
N ASN A 322 22.10 3.70 -12.78
CA ASN A 322 23.21 4.23 -12.01
C ASN A 322 22.69 5.07 -10.83
N VAL A 323 23.33 4.92 -9.68
CA VAL A 323 23.14 5.76 -8.51
C VAL A 323 24.49 6.39 -8.16
N ASP A 324 24.50 7.72 -8.08
CA ASP A 324 25.66 8.51 -7.69
C ASP A 324 25.53 8.92 -6.22
N VAL A 325 26.54 8.57 -5.41
CA VAL A 325 26.69 8.98 -4.01
C VAL A 325 28.12 9.46 -3.77
N ASN A 326 28.44 9.86 -2.55
CA ASN A 326 29.84 9.97 -2.11
C ASN A 326 30.21 8.70 -1.32
N ASP A 327 31.47 8.29 -1.39
CA ASP A 327 32.03 7.21 -0.57
C ASP A 327 32.33 7.68 0.88
N HIS A 328 32.93 6.82 1.69
CA HIS A 328 33.30 7.14 3.08
C HIS A 328 34.24 8.35 3.21
N ASN A 329 35.09 8.60 2.21
CA ASN A 329 36.06 9.69 2.18
C ASN A 329 35.44 11.01 1.66
N GLY A 330 34.25 10.93 1.07
CA GLY A 330 33.58 12.04 0.39
C GLY A 330 33.84 12.09 -1.13
N ASP A 331 34.52 11.08 -1.70
CA ASP A 331 34.82 11.02 -3.13
C ASP A 331 33.60 10.50 -3.94
N PRO A 332 33.33 11.01 -5.15
CA PRO A 332 32.19 10.58 -5.96
C PRO A 332 32.23 9.09 -6.33
N PHE A 333 31.14 8.38 -6.06
CA PHE A 333 31.03 6.93 -6.19
C PHE A 333 29.72 6.54 -6.89
N THR A 334 29.83 6.07 -8.14
CA THR A 334 28.70 5.53 -8.93
C THR A 334 28.60 4.02 -8.78
N PHE A 335 27.38 3.49 -8.62
CA PHE A 335 27.09 2.04 -8.65
C PHE A 335 25.76 1.74 -9.36
N GLY A 336 25.64 0.56 -9.99
CA GLY A 336 24.36 0.08 -10.51
C GLY A 336 23.41 -0.42 -9.42
N LEU A 337 22.13 -0.07 -9.54
CA LEU A 337 21.02 -0.51 -8.69
C LEU A 337 19.90 -1.13 -9.54
N TYR A 338 19.50 -2.35 -9.23
CA TYR A 338 18.41 -3.10 -9.87
C TYR A 338 17.44 -3.65 -8.81
N ILE A 339 16.63 -2.77 -8.22
CA ILE A 339 15.60 -3.09 -7.19
C ILE A 339 14.66 -4.24 -7.63
N GLY A 340 14.40 -4.42 -8.92
CA GLY A 340 13.62 -5.56 -9.44
C GLY A 340 14.11 -6.94 -8.98
N ARG A 341 15.39 -7.08 -8.62
CA ARG A 341 15.99 -8.30 -8.05
C ARG A 341 15.61 -8.61 -6.61
N PHE A 342 15.06 -7.66 -5.86
CA PHE A 342 14.46 -7.92 -4.55
C PHE A 342 13.19 -8.78 -4.68
N PHE A 343 12.40 -8.51 -5.72
CA PHE A 343 11.11 -9.14 -5.96
C PHE A 343 11.23 -10.46 -6.73
N THR A 344 12.21 -10.60 -7.64
CA THR A 344 12.34 -11.81 -8.50
C THR A 344 13.80 -12.15 -8.84
N PRO A 345 14.31 -13.33 -8.44
CA PRO A 345 13.69 -14.30 -7.52
C PRO A 345 13.62 -13.75 -6.09
N ALA A 346 12.51 -14.00 -5.39
CA ALA A 346 12.34 -13.60 -4.00
C ALA A 346 13.42 -14.20 -3.09
N ILE A 347 13.93 -13.40 -2.16
CA ILE A 347 14.92 -13.84 -1.17
C ILE A 347 14.18 -14.66 -0.10
N ALA A 348 14.64 -15.88 0.19
CA ALA A 348 13.94 -16.76 1.14
C ALA A 348 14.10 -16.33 2.61
N ASP A 349 15.23 -15.69 2.93
CA ASP A 349 15.54 -15.12 4.24
C ASP A 349 16.49 -13.93 4.04
N LEU A 350 16.05 -12.72 4.40
CA LEU A 350 16.83 -11.49 4.19
C LEU A 350 18.14 -11.48 5.01
N LYS A 351 18.21 -12.24 6.11
CA LYS A 351 19.42 -12.36 6.93
C LYS A 351 20.60 -12.92 6.13
N THR A 352 20.34 -13.76 5.13
CA THR A 352 21.36 -14.32 4.22
C THR A 352 22.02 -13.30 3.29
N LYS A 353 21.56 -12.04 3.33
CA LYS A 353 22.08 -10.92 2.53
C LYS A 353 22.69 -9.80 3.38
N PHE A 354 22.75 -9.98 4.70
CA PHE A 354 23.51 -9.10 5.58
C PHE A 354 25.01 -9.41 5.50
N PRO A 355 25.89 -8.43 5.81
CA PRO A 355 27.33 -8.69 5.91
C PRO A 355 27.66 -9.66 7.05
N ALA A 356 28.86 -10.24 6.99
CA ALA A 356 29.42 -11.07 8.04
C ALA A 356 29.47 -10.30 9.37
N HIS A 357 28.82 -10.86 10.39
CA HIS A 357 28.64 -10.25 11.70
C HIS A 357 28.73 -11.29 12.81
N ALA A 358 28.91 -10.83 14.04
CA ALA A 358 28.83 -11.61 15.26
C ALA A 358 28.25 -10.76 16.39
N PHE A 359 27.92 -11.39 17.53
CA PHE A 359 27.35 -10.72 18.70
C PHE A 359 28.40 -10.61 19.81
N ASP A 360 28.36 -9.49 20.55
CA ASP A 360 29.23 -9.26 21.71
C ASP A 360 28.65 -9.87 23.00
N SER A 361 29.29 -9.62 24.15
CA SER A 361 28.79 -10.05 25.46
C SER A 361 27.50 -9.36 25.93
N SER A 362 27.00 -8.38 25.17
CA SER A 362 25.78 -7.61 25.40
C SER A 362 24.63 -8.06 24.50
N HIS A 363 24.91 -9.00 23.57
CA HIS A 363 24.04 -9.42 22.46
C HIS A 363 23.86 -8.36 21.35
N ASP A 364 24.76 -7.36 21.30
CA ASP A 364 24.79 -6.33 20.26
C ASP A 364 25.58 -6.82 19.03
N PRO A 365 25.15 -6.50 17.80
CA PRO A 365 25.77 -6.99 16.58
C PRO A 365 26.96 -6.10 16.19
N TYR A 366 28.11 -6.72 15.92
CA TYR A 366 29.25 -6.05 15.28
C TYR A 366 29.59 -6.69 13.94
N LEU A 367 30.02 -5.86 13.00
CA LEU A 367 30.48 -6.29 11.68
C LEU A 367 31.89 -6.86 11.78
N ILE A 368 32.16 -7.93 11.03
CA ILE A 368 33.48 -8.55 11.00
C ILE A 368 34.36 -7.77 10.02
N ASP A 369 35.55 -7.36 10.47
CA ASP A 369 36.59 -6.75 9.63
C ASP A 369 37.44 -7.83 8.95
N PRO A 370 37.68 -7.78 7.62
CA PRO A 370 37.17 -6.79 6.66
C PRO A 370 35.69 -6.99 6.32
N LEU A 371 34.96 -5.87 6.14
CA LEU A 371 33.55 -5.87 5.72
C LEU A 371 33.33 -6.78 4.50
N THR A 372 32.57 -7.85 4.70
CA THR A 372 32.39 -8.92 3.73
C THR A 372 30.95 -9.39 3.67
N PHE A 373 30.50 -9.71 2.47
CA PHE A 373 29.24 -10.38 2.14
C PHE A 373 29.57 -11.67 1.37
N ASP A 374 28.81 -12.74 1.62
CA ASP A 374 28.87 -13.96 0.80
C ASP A 374 28.38 -13.72 -0.63
N ASP A 375 27.40 -12.82 -0.77
CA ASP A 375 26.89 -12.29 -2.03
C ASP A 375 26.94 -10.75 -2.00
N PRO A 376 28.05 -10.13 -2.43
CA PRO A 376 28.19 -8.67 -2.43
C PRO A 376 27.28 -7.98 -3.44
N THR A 377 26.60 -8.71 -4.32
CA THR A 377 25.60 -8.14 -5.22
C THR A 377 24.21 -8.06 -4.59
N ILE A 378 24.02 -8.71 -3.42
CA ILE A 378 22.77 -8.76 -2.66
C ILE A 378 21.61 -9.21 -3.57
N ASN A 379 21.62 -10.48 -3.98
CA ASN A 379 20.69 -11.09 -4.94
C ASN A 379 20.74 -10.48 -6.36
N GLY A 380 21.80 -9.74 -6.68
CA GLY A 380 21.92 -8.94 -7.90
C GLY A 380 21.24 -7.57 -7.83
N ILE A 381 20.77 -7.11 -6.66
CA ILE A 381 20.22 -5.76 -6.46
C ILE A 381 21.29 -4.69 -6.72
N PHE A 382 22.55 -4.97 -6.41
CA PHE A 382 23.69 -4.10 -6.72
C PHE A 382 24.66 -4.86 -7.65
N PRO A 383 24.36 -4.98 -8.96
CA PRO A 383 25.07 -5.89 -9.87
C PRO A 383 26.58 -5.66 -9.98
N ASP A 384 27.05 -4.43 -9.79
CA ASP A 384 28.47 -4.07 -9.90
C ASP A 384 29.24 -4.13 -8.57
N MET A 385 28.57 -4.45 -7.45
CA MET A 385 29.18 -4.37 -6.13
C MET A 385 29.99 -5.61 -5.76
N THR A 386 31.10 -5.35 -5.08
CA THR A 386 32.05 -6.34 -4.56
C THR A 386 32.42 -5.96 -3.13
N ASN A 387 32.98 -6.88 -2.34
CA ASN A 387 33.38 -6.57 -0.95
C ASN A 387 34.36 -5.38 -0.87
N ALA A 388 35.28 -5.25 -1.85
CA ALA A 388 36.16 -4.08 -1.94
C ALA A 388 35.40 -2.77 -2.24
N ARG A 389 34.34 -2.81 -3.06
CA ARG A 389 33.49 -1.63 -3.33
C ARG A 389 32.60 -1.27 -2.14
N TRP A 390 32.12 -2.24 -1.38
CA TRP A 390 31.43 -1.99 -0.10
C TRP A 390 32.36 -1.35 0.93
N GLN A 391 33.63 -1.78 1.00
CA GLN A 391 34.64 -1.19 1.89
C GLN A 391 35.00 0.27 1.53
N LEU A 392 34.95 0.66 0.25
CA LEU A 392 35.07 2.07 -0.16
C LEU A 392 33.83 2.89 0.29
N LEU A 393 32.64 2.37 -0.01
CA LEU A 393 31.37 3.06 0.27
C LEU A 393 31.09 3.24 1.77
N VAL A 394 31.35 2.22 2.58
CA VAL A 394 31.06 2.21 4.03
C VAL A 394 32.27 2.67 4.85
N GLY A 395 33.49 2.42 4.37
CA GLY A 395 34.75 2.62 5.09
C GLY A 395 35.17 1.43 5.96
N PRO A 396 36.20 1.59 6.79
CA PRO A 396 36.63 0.57 7.73
C PRO A 396 35.58 0.33 8.80
N VAL A 397 35.22 -0.94 9.03
CA VAL A 397 34.39 -1.34 10.17
C VAL A 397 35.25 -1.41 11.43
N GLY A 398 34.67 -1.06 12.58
CA GLY A 398 35.40 -1.01 13.84
C GLY A 398 35.92 -2.39 14.26
N PRO A 399 37.06 -2.47 14.99
CA PRO A 399 37.53 -3.74 15.53
C PRO A 399 36.49 -4.33 16.49
N PRO A 400 36.42 -5.67 16.63
CA PRO A 400 35.48 -6.33 17.55
C PRO A 400 35.51 -5.72 18.95
N PRO A 401 34.36 -5.54 19.62
CA PRO A 401 34.30 -5.09 21.01
C PRO A 401 35.23 -5.93 21.87
N ALA A 402 36.08 -5.29 22.66
CA ALA A 402 37.07 -5.99 23.48
C ALA A 402 36.36 -6.92 24.47
N LEU A 403 36.48 -8.23 24.25
CA LEU A 403 35.86 -9.28 25.06
C LEU A 403 36.31 -9.18 26.51
N THR A 404 35.55 -8.43 27.31
CA THR A 404 35.82 -8.21 28.73
C THR A 404 35.34 -9.43 29.50
N GLN A 405 36.25 -10.40 29.63
CA GLN A 405 36.08 -11.54 30.54
C GLN A 405 35.70 -11.03 31.93
N ARG A 406 34.52 -11.43 32.41
CA ARG A 406 34.01 -11.19 33.77
C ARG A 406 34.07 -12.48 34.58
#